data_AF-A0A1F8W268-F1
#
_entry.id   AF-A0A1F8W268-F1
#
_cell.length_a   1.000
_cell.length_b   1.000
_cell.length_c   1.000
_cell.angle_alpha   90.00
_cell.angle_beta   90.00
_cell.angle_gamma   90.00
#
_symmetry.space_group_name_H-M   'P 1'
#
loop_
_entity.id
_entity.type
_entity.pdbx_description
1 polymer ?
#
loop_
_entity_poly.entity_id
_entity_poly.type
_entity_poly.pdbx_seq_one_letter_code
_entity_poly.pdbx_strand_id
1 'polypeptide(L)'
;MLMALREDIQAENTLIASRVTWYVTSQAFLLTAYATSWSDSFRWQAFFHHVVPLAALVLSAVIFASIYAATWAQDVYLREQQSLVFQLKSKFQLSDSEKIAIEVYERTMVANRQNPAGRVIGGQIHALVRITPLVLPVGFSGLWIYALLFAPSIPG
;
A
#
# COMPACT_ATOMS: atom_id res chain seq x y z
N MET A 1 8.15 -7.04 -23.62
CA MET A 1 7.18 -6.01 -23.19
C MET A 1 6.29 -6.51 -22.06
N LEU A 2 5.51 -7.57 -22.27
CA LEU A 2 4.61 -8.16 -21.25
C LEU A 2 5.33 -8.68 -19.97
N MET A 3 6.58 -9.13 -20.10
CA MET A 3 7.41 -9.57 -18.97
C MET A 3 7.96 -8.39 -18.16
N ALA A 4 8.40 -7.31 -18.82
CA ALA A 4 8.84 -6.08 -18.16
C ALA A 4 7.73 -5.46 -17.31
N LEU A 5 6.51 -5.38 -17.84
CA LEU A 5 5.35 -4.86 -17.10
C LEU A 5 5.03 -5.68 -15.84
N ARG A 6 5.27 -7.00 -15.87
CA ARG A 6 5.12 -7.87 -14.71
C ARG A 6 6.20 -7.60 -13.65
N GLU A 7 7.44 -7.39 -14.09
CA GLU A 7 8.56 -7.03 -13.21
C GLU A 7 8.31 -5.69 -12.54
N ASP A 8 7.80 -4.69 -13.27
CA ASP A 8 7.43 -3.38 -12.73
C ASP A 8 6.35 -3.49 -11.65
N ILE A 9 5.28 -4.27 -11.88
CA ILE A 9 4.24 -4.53 -10.88
C ILE A 9 4.80 -5.24 -9.64
N GLN A 10 5.74 -6.17 -9.81
CA GLN A 10 6.40 -6.86 -8.68
C GLN A 10 7.31 -5.90 -7.90
N ALA A 11 8.03 -5.02 -8.58
CA ALA A 11 8.86 -3.99 -7.97
C ALA A 11 8.00 -3.03 -7.14
N GLU A 12 6.87 -2.57 -7.66
CA GLU A 12 5.94 -1.72 -6.93
C GLU A 12 5.36 -2.39 -5.68
N ASN A 13 4.96 -3.66 -5.77
CA ASN A 13 4.47 -4.41 -4.61
C ASN A 13 5.53 -4.53 -3.50
N THR A 14 6.78 -4.80 -3.89
CA THR A 14 7.92 -4.88 -2.95
C THR A 14 8.17 -3.52 -2.30
N LEU A 15 8.07 -2.45 -3.09
CA LEU A 15 8.24 -1.09 -2.62
C LEU A 15 7.13 -0.68 -1.63
N ILE A 16 5.87 -1.02 -1.91
CA ILE A 16 4.74 -0.81 -0.98
C ILE A 16 4.99 -1.57 0.33
N ALA A 17 5.37 -2.85 0.27
CA ALA A 17 5.65 -3.65 1.47
C ALA A 17 6.80 -3.07 2.32
N SER A 18 7.86 -2.59 1.67
CA SER A 18 8.97 -1.89 2.34
C SER A 18 8.50 -0.61 3.04
N ARG A 19 7.70 0.21 2.35
CA ARG A 19 7.12 1.45 2.91
C ARG A 19 6.22 1.17 4.12
N VAL A 20 5.38 0.13 4.04
CA VAL A 20 4.51 -0.29 5.15
C VAL A 20 5.33 -0.75 6.35
N THR A 21 6.37 -1.56 6.13
CA THR A 21 7.26 -2.02 7.20
C THR A 21 7.94 -0.84 7.91
N TRP A 22 8.51 0.09 7.13
CA TRP A 22 9.12 1.31 7.68
C TRP A 22 8.10 2.13 8.47
N TYR A 23 6.90 2.32 7.92
CA TYR A 23 5.84 3.05 8.58
C TYR A 23 5.45 2.43 9.93
N VAL A 24 5.16 1.12 9.96
CA VAL A 24 4.78 0.42 11.19
C VAL A 24 5.90 0.52 12.24
N THR A 25 7.16 0.39 11.81
CA THR A 25 8.31 0.52 12.70
C THR A 25 8.40 1.94 13.29
N SER A 26 8.27 2.98 12.45
CA SER A 26 8.25 4.37 12.92
C SER A 26 7.08 4.65 13.87
N GLN A 27 5.89 4.13 13.58
CA GLN A 27 4.71 4.27 14.46
C GLN A 27 4.94 3.62 15.82
N ALA A 28 5.54 2.43 15.87
CA ALA A 28 5.91 1.78 17.12
C ALA A 28 6.88 2.63 17.95
N PHE A 29 7.93 3.18 17.32
CA PHE A 29 8.87 4.09 18.00
C PHE A 29 8.18 5.36 18.53
N LEU A 30 7.32 5.99 17.73
CA LEU A 30 6.58 7.18 18.14
C LEU A 30 5.65 6.88 19.32
N LEU A 31 4.95 5.73 19.30
CA LEU A 31 4.11 5.27 20.41
C LEU A 31 4.92 5.05 21.69
N THR A 32 6.09 4.42 21.59
CA THR A 32 6.97 4.22 22.75
C THR A 32 7.47 5.56 23.31
N ALA A 33 7.87 6.49 22.44
CA ALA A 33 8.30 7.83 22.84
C ALA A 33 7.15 8.60 23.52
N TYR A 34 5.94 8.53 22.95
CA TYR A 34 4.75 9.14 23.53
C TYR A 34 4.41 8.50 24.88
N ALA A 35 4.39 7.17 25.00
CA ALA A 35 4.12 6.50 26.27
C ALA A 35 5.13 6.89 27.36
N THR A 36 6.41 7.04 27.00
CA THR A 36 7.46 7.46 27.93
C THR A 36 7.26 8.89 28.41
N SER A 37 6.69 9.77 27.57
CA SER A 37 6.46 11.16 27.98
C SER A 37 5.43 11.29 29.10
N TRP A 38 4.55 10.32 29.31
CA TRP A 38 3.56 10.35 30.40
C TRP A 38 4.15 10.14 31.81
N SER A 39 5.44 9.83 31.94
CA SER A 39 6.10 9.72 33.24
C SER A 39 6.27 11.10 33.88
N ASP A 40 5.87 11.28 35.14
CA ASP A 40 5.95 12.55 35.89
C ASP A 40 7.37 13.14 35.99
N SER A 41 8.40 12.32 35.84
CA SER A 41 9.80 12.75 35.81
C SER A 41 10.24 13.34 34.46
N PHE A 42 9.38 13.31 33.43
CA PHE A 42 9.74 13.69 32.07
C PHE A 42 9.56 15.20 31.82
N ARG A 43 10.70 15.90 31.72
CA ARG A 43 10.76 17.37 31.64
C ARG A 43 10.09 18.01 30.41
N TRP A 44 9.88 17.26 29.33
CA TRP A 44 9.38 17.78 28.04
C TRP A 44 7.96 17.29 27.71
N GLN A 45 7.18 16.95 28.73
CA GLN A 45 5.83 16.40 28.61
C GLN A 45 4.93 17.17 27.64
N ALA A 46 4.75 18.47 27.87
CA ALA A 46 3.88 19.31 27.03
C ALA A 46 4.32 19.33 25.56
N PHE A 47 5.63 19.38 25.30
CA PHE A 47 6.16 19.31 23.94
C PHE A 47 5.85 17.97 23.28
N PHE A 48 6.12 16.85 23.96
CA PHE A 48 5.90 15.51 23.41
C PHE A 48 4.42 15.21 23.19
N HIS A 49 3.53 15.71 24.04
CA HIS A 49 2.09 15.51 23.91
C HIS A 49 1.48 16.16 22.66
N HIS A 50 2.11 17.20 22.12
CA HIS A 50 1.66 17.86 20.89
C HIS A 50 2.49 17.47 19.66
N VAL A 51 3.82 17.47 19.79
CA VAL A 51 4.72 17.30 18.65
C VAL A 51 4.76 15.85 18.17
N VAL A 52 4.76 14.86 19.07
CA VAL A 52 4.84 13.45 18.66
C VAL A 52 3.59 13.03 17.88
N PRO A 53 2.36 13.32 18.34
CA PRO A 53 1.17 13.02 17.55
C PRO A 53 1.10 13.78 16.23
N LEU A 54 1.50 15.07 16.19
CA LEU A 54 1.55 15.83 14.94
C LEU A 54 2.55 15.21 13.95
N ALA A 55 3.75 14.87 14.40
CA ALA A 55 4.74 14.19 13.57
C ALA A 55 4.21 12.85 13.05
N ALA A 56 3.49 12.09 13.89
CA ALA A 56 2.89 10.83 13.51
C ALA A 56 1.77 10.99 12.47
N LEU A 57 0.96 12.05 12.56
CA LEU A 57 -0.06 12.38 11.57
C LEU A 57 0.55 12.79 10.23
N VAL A 58 1.58 13.65 10.25
CA VAL A 58 2.32 14.03 9.04
C VAL A 58 2.92 12.79 8.38
N LEU A 59 3.56 11.92 9.15
CA LEU A 59 4.11 10.67 8.64
C LEU A 59 3.02 9.77 8.03
N SER A 60 1.86 9.68 8.67
CA SER A 60 0.71 8.91 8.16
C SER A 60 0.19 9.48 6.85
N ALA A 61 0.09 10.80 6.72
CA ALA A 61 -0.31 11.46 5.49
C ALA A 61 0.69 11.24 4.35
N VAL A 62 2.00 11.35 4.62
CA VAL A 62 3.06 11.11 3.62
C VAL A 62 3.03 9.67 3.13
N ILE A 63 2.93 8.70 4.05
CA ILE A 63 2.87 7.29 3.69
C ILE A 63 1.58 6.96 2.95
N PHE A 64 0.45 7.51 3.37
CA PHE A 64 -0.82 7.35 2.66
C PHE A 64 -0.72 7.85 1.21
N ALA A 65 -0.21 9.06 0.99
CA ALA A 65 -0.02 9.61 -0.35
C ALA A 65 0.93 8.75 -1.21
N SER A 66 2.01 8.27 -0.60
CA SER A 66 3.00 7.40 -1.26
C SER A 66 2.41 6.04 -1.69
N ILE A 67 1.61 5.42 -0.82
CA ILE A 67 0.91 4.16 -1.13
C ILE A 67 -0.18 4.42 -2.17
N TYR A 68 -0.95 5.49 -2.02
CA TYR A 68 -2.00 5.86 -2.98
C TYR A 68 -1.42 6.06 -4.39
N ALA A 69 -0.32 6.80 -4.52
CA ALA A 69 0.37 7.00 -5.79
C ALA A 69 0.83 5.67 -6.42
N ALA A 70 1.39 4.75 -5.62
CA ALA A 70 1.79 3.43 -6.10
C ALA A 70 0.59 2.59 -6.55
N THR A 71 -0.53 2.64 -5.83
CA THR A 71 -1.75 1.93 -6.25
C THR A 71 -2.33 2.48 -7.54
N TRP A 72 -2.22 3.79 -7.76
CA TRP A 72 -2.67 4.41 -9.00
C TRP A 72 -1.79 4.03 -10.19
N ALA A 73 -0.47 3.95 -10.01
CA ALA A 73 0.46 3.47 -11.03
C ALA A 73 0.17 2.01 -11.41
N GLN A 74 -0.07 1.14 -10.41
CA GLN A 74 -0.49 -0.25 -10.65
C GLN A 74 -1.78 -0.34 -11.49
N ASP A 75 -2.78 0.49 -11.19
CA ASP A 75 -4.04 0.52 -11.95
C ASP A 75 -3.82 0.89 -13.42
N VAL A 76 -2.93 1.85 -13.69
CA VAL A 76 -2.56 2.26 -15.06
C VAL A 76 -1.87 1.10 -15.78
N TYR A 77 -0.87 0.46 -15.17
CA TYR A 77 -0.17 -0.66 -15.77
C TYR A 77 -1.10 -1.85 -16.07
N LEU A 78 -2.01 -2.19 -15.16
CA LEU A 78 -2.97 -3.28 -15.39
C LEU A 78 -3.90 -2.99 -16.59
N ARG A 79 -4.32 -1.74 -16.77
CA ARG A 79 -5.13 -1.32 -17.93
C ARG A 79 -4.33 -1.38 -19.24
N GLU A 80 -3.09 -0.92 -19.22
CA GLU A 80 -2.20 -1.00 -20.37
C GLU A 80 -1.92 -2.45 -20.77
N GLN A 81 -1.70 -3.34 -19.79
CA GLN A 81 -1.52 -4.77 -20.01
C GLN A 81 -2.71 -5.39 -20.75
N GLN A 82 -3.93 -5.10 -20.32
CA GLN A 82 -5.16 -5.58 -20.96
C GLN A 82 -5.31 -5.04 -22.38
N SER A 83 -5.03 -3.74 -22.58
CA SER A 83 -5.07 -3.10 -23.90
C SER A 83 -4.07 -3.73 -24.87
N LEU A 84 -2.83 -3.96 -24.42
CA LEU A 84 -1.77 -4.56 -25.24
C LEU A 84 -2.10 -5.99 -25.65
N VAL A 85 -2.62 -6.81 -24.72
CA VAL A 85 -3.06 -8.18 -25.03
C VAL A 85 -4.22 -8.19 -26.02
N PHE A 86 -5.20 -7.30 -25.85
CA PHE A 86 -6.30 -7.15 -26.79
C PHE A 86 -5.84 -6.73 -28.19
N GLN A 87 -4.89 -5.78 -28.28
CA GLN A 87 -4.32 -5.35 -29.55
C GLN A 87 -3.51 -6.46 -30.23
N LEU A 88 -2.74 -7.24 -29.48
CA LEU A 88 -2.01 -8.40 -30.00
C LEU A 88 -2.95 -9.44 -30.64
N LYS A 89 -4.07 -9.75 -29.97
CA LYS A 89 -5.06 -10.73 -30.49
C LYS A 89 -5.87 -10.22 -31.67
N SER A 90 -6.16 -8.91 -31.72
CA SER A 90 -7.05 -8.33 -32.73
C SER A 90 -6.33 -7.87 -34.01
N LYS A 91 -5.09 -7.37 -33.89
CA LYS A 91 -4.36 -6.77 -35.02
C LYS A 91 -3.35 -7.70 -35.69
N PHE A 92 -2.88 -8.75 -35.02
CA PHE A 92 -1.86 -9.64 -35.55
C PHE A 92 -2.42 -11.02 -35.86
N GLN A 93 -2.03 -11.59 -37.00
CA GLN A 93 -2.25 -13.00 -37.30
C GLN A 93 -1.23 -13.83 -36.53
N LEU A 94 -1.59 -14.14 -35.29
CA LEU A 94 -0.77 -14.94 -34.40
C LEU A 94 -0.71 -16.39 -34.90
N SER A 95 0.48 -16.98 -34.90
CA SER A 95 0.66 -18.42 -35.06
C SER A 95 0.04 -19.17 -33.87
N ASP A 96 -0.21 -20.47 -34.02
CA ASP A 96 -0.86 -21.25 -32.95
C ASP A 96 -0.01 -21.34 -31.67
N SER A 97 1.31 -21.32 -31.80
CA SER A 97 2.23 -21.23 -30.65
C SER A 97 2.13 -19.88 -29.93
N GLU A 98 1.99 -18.77 -30.67
CA GLU A 98 1.82 -17.43 -30.08
C GLU A 98 0.45 -17.26 -29.41
N LYS A 99 -0.62 -17.84 -29.97
CA LYS A 99 -1.94 -17.88 -29.33
C LYS A 99 -1.89 -18.61 -28.00
N ILE A 100 -1.24 -19.77 -27.95
CA ILE A 100 -1.04 -20.55 -26.71
C ILE A 100 -0.21 -19.74 -25.70
N ALA A 101 0.85 -19.08 -26.15
CA ALA A 101 1.67 -18.25 -25.26
C ALA A 101 0.88 -17.07 -24.66
N ILE A 102 0.04 -16.42 -25.45
CA ILE A 102 -0.84 -15.34 -24.97
C ILE A 102 -1.93 -15.88 -24.03
N GLU A 103 -2.50 -17.05 -24.30
CA GLU A 103 -3.51 -17.65 -23.42
C GLU A 103 -2.91 -18.03 -22.06
N VAL A 104 -1.70 -18.63 -22.06
CA VAL A 104 -0.96 -18.91 -20.82
C VAL A 104 -0.65 -17.61 -20.08
N TYR A 105 -0.23 -16.55 -20.79
CA TYR A 105 -0.01 -15.24 -20.19
C TYR A 105 -1.29 -14.65 -19.58
N GLU A 106 -2.41 -14.68 -20.31
CA GLU A 106 -3.72 -14.20 -19.84
C GLU A 106 -4.16 -14.90 -18.55
N ARG A 107 -3.89 -16.21 -18.40
CA ARG A 107 -4.17 -16.96 -17.16
C ARG A 107 -3.30 -16.51 -15.98
N THR A 108 -2.08 -16.02 -16.25
CA THR A 108 -1.19 -15.50 -15.21
C THR A 108 -1.48 -14.05 -14.81
N MET A 109 -2.24 -13.30 -15.62
CA MET A 109 -2.65 -11.93 -15.32
C MET A 109 -3.46 -11.87 -14.03
N VAL A 110 -3.25 -10.81 -13.25
CA VAL A 110 -3.89 -10.63 -11.95
C VAL A 110 -5.41 -10.76 -12.05
N ALA A 111 -6.05 -10.16 -13.06
CA ALA A 111 -7.51 -10.21 -13.25
C ALA A 111 -8.08 -11.62 -13.43
N ASN A 112 -7.33 -12.53 -14.06
CA ASN A 112 -7.80 -13.86 -14.44
C ASN A 112 -7.23 -14.98 -13.55
N ARG A 113 -6.49 -14.64 -12.48
CA ARG A 113 -5.95 -15.65 -11.56
C ARG A 113 -7.07 -16.46 -10.91
N GLN A 114 -6.97 -17.76 -11.07
CA GLN A 114 -7.89 -18.73 -10.48
C GLN A 114 -7.29 -19.41 -9.24
N ASN A 115 -8.14 -19.80 -8.29
CA ASN A 115 -7.75 -20.70 -7.20
C ASN A 115 -7.64 -22.16 -7.70
N PRO A 116 -7.14 -23.09 -6.87
CA PRO A 116 -7.11 -24.53 -7.20
C PRO A 116 -8.49 -25.15 -7.49
N ALA A 117 -9.58 -24.46 -7.10
CA ALA A 117 -10.96 -24.83 -7.38
C ALA A 117 -11.55 -24.13 -8.63
N GLY A 118 -10.72 -23.49 -9.47
CA GLY A 118 -11.12 -22.85 -10.74
C GLY A 118 -11.86 -21.51 -10.60
N ARG A 119 -12.00 -20.94 -9.41
CA ARG A 119 -12.67 -19.65 -9.20
C ARG A 119 -11.71 -18.49 -9.45
N VAL A 120 -12.13 -17.49 -10.21
CA VAL A 120 -11.38 -16.24 -10.42
C VAL A 120 -11.35 -15.43 -9.13
N ILE A 121 -10.20 -15.37 -8.47
CA ILE A 121 -9.95 -14.61 -7.22
C ILE A 121 -9.10 -13.36 -7.45
N GLY A 122 -8.57 -13.21 -8.66
CA GLY A 122 -7.68 -12.14 -9.07
C GLY A 122 -8.02 -10.74 -8.56
N GLY A 123 -9.27 -10.32 -8.82
CA GLY A 123 -9.76 -9.01 -8.39
C GLY A 123 -9.90 -8.86 -6.88
N GLN A 124 -10.25 -9.92 -6.15
CA GLN A 124 -10.38 -9.89 -4.69
C GLN A 124 -9.02 -9.79 -4.01
N ILE A 125 -8.02 -10.56 -4.47
CA ILE A 125 -6.65 -10.48 -3.95
C ILE A 125 -6.06 -9.11 -4.22
N HIS A 126 -6.26 -8.58 -5.43
CA HIS A 126 -5.79 -7.24 -5.78
C HIS A 126 -6.44 -6.16 -4.90
N ALA A 127 -7.74 -6.25 -4.65
CA ALA A 127 -8.43 -5.35 -3.73
C ALA A 127 -7.88 -5.45 -2.30
N LEU A 128 -7.58 -6.66 -1.81
CA LEU A 128 -7.10 -6.87 -0.45
C LEU A 128 -5.66 -6.37 -0.24
N VAL A 129 -4.79 -6.58 -1.24
CA VAL A 129 -3.44 -6.01 -1.30
C VAL A 129 -3.47 -4.48 -1.36
N ARG A 130 -4.52 -3.89 -1.92
CA ARG A 130 -4.72 -2.44 -1.99
C ARG A 130 -5.29 -1.83 -0.71
N ILE A 131 -6.30 -2.47 -0.10
CA ILE A 131 -7.02 -1.94 1.06
C ILE A 131 -6.16 -1.96 2.31
N THR A 132 -5.48 -3.08 2.57
CA THR A 132 -4.67 -3.28 3.79
C THR A 132 -3.66 -2.15 4.05
N PRO A 133 -2.79 -1.78 3.09
CA PRO A 133 -1.81 -0.72 3.29
C PRO A 133 -2.43 0.69 3.35
N LEU A 134 -3.66 0.91 2.87
CA LEU A 134 -4.37 2.19 2.99
C LEU A 134 -5.09 2.33 4.33
N VAL A 135 -5.59 1.24 4.90
CA VAL A 135 -6.29 1.24 6.19
C VAL A 135 -5.33 1.54 7.34
N LEU A 136 -4.08 1.06 7.26
CA LEU A 136 -3.07 1.24 8.31
C LEU A 136 -2.82 2.73 8.64
N PRO A 137 -2.47 3.61 7.67
CA PRO A 137 -2.31 5.04 7.93
C PRO A 137 -3.55 5.70 8.52
N VAL A 138 -4.74 5.30 8.08
CA VAL A 138 -6.01 5.84 8.58
C VAL A 138 -6.23 5.43 10.04
N GLY A 139 -6.02 4.16 10.37
CA GLY A 139 -6.18 3.64 11.72
C GLY A 139 -5.24 4.30 12.72
N PHE A 140 -3.95 4.39 12.38
CA PHE A 140 -2.97 5.10 13.21
C PHE A 140 -3.26 6.60 13.31
N SER A 141 -3.70 7.24 12.22
CA SER A 141 -4.11 8.65 12.28
C SER A 141 -5.26 8.87 13.28
N GLY A 142 -6.25 7.97 13.31
CA GLY A 142 -7.31 8.01 14.30
C GLY A 142 -6.78 7.92 15.74
N LEU A 143 -5.81 7.03 15.98
CA LEU A 143 -5.15 6.88 17.28
C LEU A 143 -4.41 8.16 17.69
N TRP A 144 -3.67 8.79 16.77
CA TRP A 144 -2.91 10.01 17.08
C TRP A 144 -3.80 11.26 17.20
N ILE A 145 -4.90 11.35 16.46
CA ILE A 145 -5.93 12.38 16.66
C ILE A 145 -6.52 12.23 18.07
N TYR A 146 -6.85 11.01 18.48
CA TYR A 146 -7.31 10.74 19.84
C TYR A 146 -6.26 11.19 20.87
N ALA A 147 -5.00 10.82 20.67
CA ALA A 147 -3.90 11.23 21.55
C ALA A 147 -3.73 12.76 21.65
N LEU A 148 -3.99 13.51 20.57
CA LEU A 148 -3.98 14.98 20.59
C LEU A 148 -5.15 15.58 21.34
N LEU A 149 -6.36 15.07 21.10
CA LEU A 149 -7.59 15.62 21.68
C LEU A 149 -7.67 15.39 23.19
N PHE A 150 -7.09 14.29 23.67
CA PHE A 150 -7.10 13.90 25.08
C PHE A 150 -5.75 14.11 25.78
N ALA A 151 -4.83 14.84 25.15
CA ALA A 151 -3.59 15.24 25.79
C ALA A 151 -3.89 16.13 27.01
N PRO A 152 -3.34 15.85 28.20
CA PRO A 152 -3.55 16.68 29.37
C PRO A 152 -2.95 18.06 29.14
N SER A 153 -3.70 19.10 29.50
CA SER A 153 -3.21 20.48 29.55
C SER A 153 -2.28 20.61 30.74
N ILE A 154 -0.99 20.36 30.52
CA ILE A 154 0.05 20.49 31.55
C ILE A 154 0.42 21.98 31.62
N PRO A 155 0.27 22.64 32.79
CA PRO A 155 0.72 24.02 32.94
C PRO A 155 2.24 24.07 32.73
N GLY A 156 2.66 24.93 31.80
CA GLY A 156 4.07 25.14 31.44
C GLY A 156 4.88 25.81 32.53
#